data_AF-A0A6V7W2Z7-F1
#
_entry.id   AF-A0A6V7W2Z7-F1
#
_cell.length_a   1.000
_cell.length_b   1.000
_cell.length_c   1.000
_cell.angle_alpha   90.00
_cell.angle_beta   90.00
_cell.angle_gamma   90.00
#
_symmetry.space_group_name_H-M   'P 1'
#
loop_
_entity.id
_entity.type
_entity.pdbx_description
1 polymer ?
#
loop_
_entity_poly.entity_id
_entity_poly.type
_entity_poly.pdbx_seq_one_letter_code
_entity_poly.pdbx_strand_id
1 'polypeptide(L)'
;MKSFTYFLSIFLTFQCGILGLLKLPLKENTLLVENWKVNVVYLVQYPRIELLPNFSIKCLLIESWLKIKNIQFYRINNHFLLGSPKFGTVPFVQFNGIYIEGSENIMNNLNHLGQKLAKNEKEIEINQIIEEILIPFYFNE
;
A
#
# COMPACT_ATOMS: atom_id res chain seq x y z
N MET A 1 -29.11 33.47 6.54
CA MET A 1 -27.99 32.58 6.92
C MET A 1 -28.12 31.13 6.46
N LYS A 2 -29.29 30.47 6.57
CA LYS A 2 -29.44 29.05 6.15
C LYS A 2 -29.25 28.82 4.64
N SER A 3 -29.64 29.77 3.78
CA SER A 3 -29.45 29.65 2.32
C SER A 3 -27.98 29.61 1.89
N PHE A 4 -27.11 30.36 2.58
CA PHE A 4 -25.67 30.41 2.29
C PHE A 4 -24.96 29.10 2.63
N THR A 5 -25.38 28.42 3.71
CA THR A 5 -24.83 27.11 4.09
C THR A 5 -25.22 26.00 3.12
N TYR A 6 -26.41 26.07 2.50
CA TYR A 6 -26.81 25.13 1.45
C TYR A 6 -26.04 25.36 0.14
N PHE A 7 -25.79 26.61 -0.23
CA PHE A 7 -24.96 26.91 -1.40
C PHE A 7 -23.51 26.45 -1.21
N LEU A 8 -22.94 26.63 -0.01
CA LEU A 8 -21.59 26.16 0.30
C LEU A 8 -21.50 24.62 0.28
N SER A 9 -22.53 23.91 0.80
CA SER A 9 -22.55 22.45 0.77
C SER A 9 -22.72 21.89 -0.65
N ILE A 10 -23.54 22.52 -1.49
CA ILE A 10 -23.70 22.15 -2.91
C ILE A 10 -22.40 22.41 -3.69
N PHE A 11 -21.68 23.48 -3.39
CA PHE A 11 -20.41 23.79 -4.04
C PHE A 11 -19.29 22.80 -3.65
N LEU A 12 -19.24 22.41 -2.37
CA LEU A 12 -18.33 21.37 -1.85
C LEU A 12 -18.63 19.98 -2.46
N THR A 13 -19.91 19.63 -2.66
CA THR A 13 -20.27 18.36 -3.31
C THR A 13 -19.98 18.38 -4.81
N PHE A 14 -20.16 19.53 -5.48
CA PHE A 14 -19.79 19.71 -6.89
C PHE A 14 -18.28 19.63 -7.14
N GLN A 15 -17.45 20.22 -6.26
CA GLN A 15 -16.00 20.08 -6.35
C GLN A 15 -15.54 18.62 -6.17
N CYS A 16 -16.16 17.86 -5.26
CA CYS A 16 -15.85 16.44 -5.10
C CYS A 16 -16.30 15.58 -6.30
N GLY A 17 -17.46 15.88 -6.89
CA GLY A 17 -18.02 15.11 -8.01
C GLY A 17 -17.25 15.29 -9.33
N ILE A 18 -16.84 16.51 -9.66
CA ILE A 18 -16.09 16.80 -10.89
C ILE A 18 -14.63 16.32 -10.77
N LEU A 19 -14.01 16.48 -9.60
CA LEU A 19 -12.62 16.05 -9.39
C LEU A 19 -12.47 14.52 -9.40
N GLY A 20 -13.49 13.77 -8.97
CA GLY A 20 -13.53 12.32 -9.06
C GLY A 20 -13.67 11.78 -10.49
N LEU A 21 -14.13 12.60 -11.44
CA LEU A 21 -14.30 12.24 -12.85
C LEU A 21 -13.02 12.41 -13.68
N LEU A 22 -12.10 13.27 -13.24
CA LEU A 22 -10.82 13.56 -13.90
C LEU A 22 -9.70 12.67 -13.33
N LYS A 23 -9.86 11.36 -13.42
CA LYS A 23 -8.76 10.42 -13.16
C LYS A 23 -7.86 10.37 -14.38
N LEU A 24 -6.64 10.87 -14.26
CA LEU A 24 -5.64 10.77 -15.30
C LEU A 24 -4.88 9.45 -15.10
N PRO A 25 -4.96 8.51 -16.06
CA PRO A 25 -4.16 7.30 -15.99
C PRO A 25 -2.68 7.68 -16.07
N LEU A 26 -1.86 7.01 -15.28
CA LEU A 26 -0.41 7.10 -15.42
C LEU A 26 0.02 6.62 -16.80
N LYS A 27 1.06 7.25 -17.33
CA LYS A 27 1.69 6.75 -18.56
C LYS A 27 2.40 5.43 -18.24
N GLU A 28 2.11 4.40 -19.02
CA GLU A 28 2.56 3.01 -18.78
C GLU A 28 4.09 2.87 -18.61
N ASN A 29 4.86 3.66 -19.35
CA ASN A 29 6.33 3.59 -19.34
C ASN A 29 6.99 4.56 -18.35
N THR A 30 6.21 5.30 -17.56
CA THR A 30 6.75 6.25 -16.58
C THR A 30 6.76 5.62 -15.21
N LEU A 31 7.93 5.52 -14.58
CA LEU A 31 8.05 5.10 -13.18
C LEU A 31 7.59 6.23 -12.24
N LEU A 32 6.83 5.90 -11.20
CA LEU A 32 6.45 6.85 -10.14
C LEU A 32 7.64 7.15 -9.25
N VAL A 33 8.40 6.10 -8.94
CA VAL A 33 9.63 6.19 -8.15
C VAL A 33 10.76 5.67 -9.02
N GLU A 34 11.63 6.56 -9.49
CA GLU A 34 12.76 6.19 -10.34
C GLU A 34 13.80 5.35 -9.57
N ASN A 35 14.22 5.82 -8.39
CA ASN A 35 15.18 5.15 -7.52
C ASN A 35 14.48 4.25 -6.49
N TRP A 36 13.70 3.28 -6.98
CA TRP A 36 12.97 2.35 -6.13
C TRP A 36 13.91 1.36 -5.42
N LYS A 37 13.53 0.95 -4.20
CA LYS A 37 14.27 -0.06 -3.42
C LYS A 37 13.79 -1.46 -3.75
N VAL A 38 14.74 -2.39 -3.93
CA VAL A 38 14.44 -3.80 -4.19
C VAL A 38 13.64 -4.41 -3.05
N ASN A 39 12.60 -5.17 -3.38
CA ASN A 39 11.67 -5.83 -2.45
C ASN A 39 10.86 -4.87 -1.56
N VAL A 40 10.78 -3.58 -1.93
CA VAL A 40 9.91 -2.62 -1.26
C VAL A 40 8.73 -2.28 -2.16
N VAL A 41 7.54 -2.33 -1.60
CA VAL A 41 6.29 -2.06 -2.32
C VAL A 41 5.97 -0.56 -2.23
N TYR A 42 5.66 0.07 -3.35
CA TYR A 42 5.18 1.45 -3.39
C TYR A 42 3.68 1.43 -3.68
N LEU A 43 2.87 1.52 -2.62
CA LEU A 43 1.41 1.43 -2.67
C LEU A 43 0.80 2.80 -2.97
N VAL A 44 0.19 2.92 -4.14
CA VAL A 44 -0.57 4.12 -4.52
C VAL A 44 -2.01 3.97 -4.08
N GLN A 45 -2.48 4.94 -3.30
CA GLN A 45 -3.83 4.95 -2.74
C GLN A 45 -4.35 6.37 -2.55
N TYR A 46 -5.66 6.48 -2.22
CA TYR A 46 -6.23 7.79 -1.90
C TYR A 46 -5.54 8.44 -0.69
N PRO A 47 -5.50 9.79 -0.65
CA PRO A 47 -4.96 10.51 0.50
C PRO A 47 -5.65 10.08 1.79
N ARG A 48 -4.85 10.08 2.86
CA ARG A 48 -5.35 10.04 4.22
C ARG A 48 -5.81 11.42 4.63
N ILE A 49 -6.93 11.45 5.33
CA ILE A 49 -7.41 12.63 6.03
C ILE A 49 -7.56 12.28 7.50
N GLU A 50 -7.56 13.27 8.39
CA GLU A 50 -7.62 13.05 9.84
C GLU A 50 -8.82 12.20 10.26
N LEU A 51 -9.94 12.36 9.56
CA LEU A 51 -11.19 11.66 9.86
C LEU A 51 -11.22 10.19 9.39
N LEU A 52 -10.50 9.86 8.31
CA LEU A 52 -10.63 8.57 7.62
C LEU A 52 -9.28 8.05 7.10
N PRO A 53 -8.93 6.78 7.37
CA PRO A 53 -7.66 6.21 6.93
C PRO A 53 -7.57 5.99 5.41
N ASN A 54 -8.71 5.91 4.71
CA ASN A 54 -8.79 5.95 3.25
C ASN A 54 -10.26 6.09 2.80
N PHE A 55 -10.49 6.63 1.60
CA PHE A 55 -11.82 6.71 0.96
C PHE A 55 -12.29 5.42 0.30
N SER A 56 -11.39 4.44 0.09
CA SER A 56 -11.71 3.17 -0.57
C SER A 56 -11.39 1.97 0.30
N ILE A 57 -12.38 1.09 0.45
CA ILE A 57 -12.24 -0.19 1.17
C ILE A 57 -11.14 -1.06 0.54
N LYS A 58 -11.01 -1.06 -0.80
CA LYS A 58 -9.95 -1.82 -1.49
C LYS A 58 -8.55 -1.33 -1.09
N CYS A 59 -8.36 -0.02 -0.92
CA CYS A 59 -7.09 0.53 -0.47
C CYS A 59 -6.77 0.10 0.97
N LEU A 60 -7.77 0.17 1.87
CA LEU A 60 -7.61 -0.30 3.25
C LEU A 60 -7.31 -1.80 3.33
N LEU A 61 -7.97 -2.60 2.50
CA LEU A 61 -7.74 -4.04 2.41
C LEU A 61 -6.28 -4.35 2.08
N ILE A 62 -5.75 -3.75 1.00
CA ILE A 62 -4.36 -3.98 0.57
C ILE A 62 -3.37 -3.46 1.60
N GLU A 63 -3.61 -2.28 2.17
CA GLU A 63 -2.72 -1.76 3.21
C GLU A 63 -2.68 -2.68 4.44
N SER A 64 -3.83 -3.16 4.88
CA SER A 64 -3.94 -4.06 6.04
C SER A 64 -3.29 -5.41 5.74
N TRP A 65 -3.50 -5.93 4.54
CA TRP A 65 -2.92 -7.19 4.09
C TRP A 65 -1.38 -7.12 4.03
N LEU A 66 -0.80 -6.04 3.50
CA LEU A 66 0.65 -5.85 3.47
C LEU A 66 1.24 -5.81 4.88
N LYS A 67 0.57 -5.13 5.82
CA LYS A 67 0.98 -5.10 7.23
C LYS A 67 0.95 -6.48 7.87
N ILE A 68 -0.14 -7.23 7.69
CA ILE A 68 -0.29 -8.59 8.25
C ILE A 68 0.79 -9.53 7.71
N LYS A 69 1.23 -9.33 6.46
CA LYS A 69 2.28 -10.12 5.82
C LYS A 69 3.71 -9.64 6.12
N ASN A 70 3.88 -8.64 7.00
CA ASN A 70 5.17 -7.99 7.29
C ASN A 70 5.92 -7.52 6.02
N ILE A 71 5.19 -7.19 4.95
CA ILE A 71 5.79 -6.71 3.70
C ILE A 71 6.07 -5.21 3.88
N GLN A 72 7.32 -4.80 3.67
CA GLN A 72 7.68 -3.39 3.73
C GLN A 72 7.07 -2.62 2.56
N PHE A 73 6.37 -1.52 2.86
CA PHE A 73 5.78 -0.67 1.84
C PHE A 73 5.82 0.82 2.18
N TYR A 74 5.83 1.65 1.14
CA TYR A 74 5.61 3.09 1.21
C TYR A 74 4.24 3.43 0.64
N ARG A 75 3.54 4.35 1.29
CA ARG A 75 2.27 4.90 0.77
C ARG A 75 2.58 6.07 -0.14
N ILE A 76 2.00 6.07 -1.33
CA ILE A 76 2.03 7.18 -2.28
C ILE A 76 0.61 7.73 -2.38
N ASN A 77 0.50 9.04 -2.13
CA ASN A 77 -0.75 9.76 -2.24
C ASN A 77 -1.06 10.03 -3.71
N ASN A 78 -2.23 9.60 -4.17
CA ASN A 78 -2.65 9.80 -5.56
C ASN A 78 -3.28 11.19 -5.82
N HIS A 79 -3.41 12.02 -4.79
CA HIS A 79 -4.04 13.35 -4.80
C HIS A 79 -5.44 13.35 -5.44
N PHE A 80 -6.17 12.23 -5.37
CA PHE A 80 -7.43 11.95 -6.06
C PHE A 80 -7.41 11.96 -7.60
N LEU A 81 -6.28 12.34 -8.22
CA LEU A 81 -6.17 12.51 -9.67
C LEU A 81 -5.49 11.32 -10.35
N LEU A 82 -4.56 10.66 -9.65
CA LEU A 82 -3.70 9.66 -10.24
C LEU A 82 -4.32 8.26 -10.19
N GLY A 83 -4.46 7.66 -11.36
CA GLY A 83 -4.92 6.29 -11.53
C GLY A 83 -3.81 5.36 -12.03
N SER A 84 -4.03 4.06 -11.88
CA SER A 84 -3.15 3.04 -12.44
C SER A 84 -2.99 3.18 -13.97
N PRO A 85 -1.85 2.74 -14.55
CA PRO A 85 -1.60 2.95 -15.97
C PRO A 85 -2.64 2.36 -16.93
N LYS A 86 -3.07 1.12 -16.68
CA LYS A 86 -3.98 0.38 -17.58
C LYS A 86 -5.44 0.71 -17.32
N PHE A 87 -5.86 0.66 -16.06
CA PHE A 87 -7.27 0.80 -15.70
C PHE A 87 -7.64 2.17 -15.11
N GLY A 88 -6.68 3.04 -14.78
CA GLY A 88 -6.95 4.33 -14.15
C GLY A 88 -7.54 4.20 -12.74
N THR A 89 -7.31 3.08 -12.06
CA THR A 89 -7.94 2.75 -10.76
C THR A 89 -6.92 2.72 -9.64
N VAL A 90 -7.40 2.82 -8.40
CA VAL A 90 -6.60 2.59 -7.18
C VAL A 90 -7.33 1.55 -6.31
N PRO A 91 -6.62 0.74 -5.51
CA PRO A 91 -5.17 0.73 -5.32
C PRO A 91 -4.41 0.04 -6.46
N PHE A 92 -3.16 0.46 -6.65
CA PHE A 92 -2.15 -0.24 -7.44
C PHE A 92 -0.78 -0.07 -6.78
N VAL A 93 0.20 -0.90 -7.16
CA VAL A 93 1.54 -0.85 -6.59
C VAL A 93 2.60 -0.74 -7.68
N GLN A 94 3.69 -0.05 -7.38
CA GLN A 94 4.97 -0.23 -8.07
C GLN A 94 5.84 -1.16 -7.21
N PHE A 95 6.27 -2.29 -7.77
CA PHE A 95 7.11 -3.26 -7.11
C PHE A 95 8.22 -3.69 -8.06
N ASN A 96 9.47 -3.53 -7.66
CA ASN A 96 10.66 -3.83 -8.47
C ASN A 96 10.61 -3.24 -9.90
N GLY A 97 10.11 -2.00 -10.02
CA GLY A 97 9.98 -1.30 -11.30
C GLY A 97 8.77 -1.70 -12.15
N ILE A 98 7.91 -2.61 -11.68
CA ILE A 98 6.73 -3.08 -12.40
C ILE A 98 5.46 -2.61 -11.70
N TYR A 99 4.45 -2.22 -12.47
CA TYR A 99 3.13 -1.91 -11.95
C TYR A 99 2.25 -3.15 -11.83
N ILE A 100 1.61 -3.31 -10.67
CA ILE A 100 0.63 -4.37 -10.42
C ILE A 100 -0.68 -3.70 -10.03
N GLU A 101 -1.69 -3.91 -10.87
CA GLU A 101 -3.01 -3.28 -10.73
C GLU A 101 -4.06 -4.28 -10.26
N GLY A 102 -4.99 -3.80 -9.43
CA GLY A 102 -6.10 -4.60 -8.91
C GLY A 102 -5.75 -5.32 -7.62
N SER A 103 -6.65 -5.25 -6.64
CA SER A 103 -6.42 -5.76 -5.28
C SER A 103 -6.06 -7.25 -5.25
N GLU A 104 -6.79 -8.09 -6.00
CA GLU A 104 -6.54 -9.52 -6.05
C GLU A 104 -5.18 -9.84 -6.68
N ASN A 105 -4.87 -9.18 -7.79
CA ASN A 105 -3.61 -9.37 -8.49
C ASN A 105 -2.41 -8.93 -7.63
N ILE A 106 -2.53 -7.82 -6.90
CA ILE A 106 -1.52 -7.36 -5.94
C ILE A 106 -1.27 -8.44 -4.87
N MET A 107 -2.33 -8.95 -4.24
CA MET A 107 -2.19 -9.98 -3.22
C MET A 107 -1.54 -11.25 -3.78
N ASN A 108 -1.99 -11.73 -4.94
CA ASN A 108 -1.47 -12.94 -5.56
C ASN A 108 0.02 -12.81 -5.93
N ASN A 109 0.40 -11.69 -6.56
CA ASN A 109 1.79 -11.46 -6.95
C ASN A 109 2.72 -11.27 -5.76
N LEU A 110 2.27 -10.65 -4.66
CA LEU A 110 3.11 -10.39 -3.50
C LEU A 110 3.07 -11.50 -2.44
N ASN A 111 2.18 -12.49 -2.57
CA ASN A 111 2.02 -13.53 -1.56
C ASN A 111 3.31 -14.35 -1.34
N HIS A 112 4.06 -14.62 -2.41
CA HIS A 112 5.33 -15.35 -2.31
C HIS A 112 6.38 -14.58 -1.49
N LEU A 113 6.42 -13.24 -1.60
CA LEU A 113 7.31 -12.39 -0.83
C LEU A 113 6.95 -12.46 0.66
N GLY A 114 5.67 -12.33 1.01
CA GLY A 114 5.22 -12.45 2.40
C GLY A 114 5.53 -13.83 3.01
N GLN A 115 5.40 -14.91 2.23
CA GLN A 115 5.78 -16.25 2.68
C GLN A 115 7.30 -16.38 2.91
N LYS A 116 8.12 -15.80 2.03
CA LYS A 116 9.57 -15.80 2.18
C LYS A 116 10.00 -15.05 3.44
N LEU A 117 9.43 -13.88 3.70
CA LEU A 117 9.71 -13.09 4.90
C LEU A 117 9.33 -13.86 6.18
N ALA A 118 8.14 -14.46 6.21
CA ALA A 118 7.70 -15.26 7.36
C ALA A 118 8.58 -16.50 7.63
N LYS A 119 9.18 -17.11 6.60
CA LYS A 119 10.14 -18.20 6.79
C LYS A 119 11.44 -17.70 7.41
N ASN A 120 11.96 -16.59 6.91
CA ASN A 120 13.18 -15.98 7.45
C ASN A 120 13.01 -15.53 8.91
N GLU A 121 11.86 -14.98 9.28
CA GLU A 121 11.56 -14.59 10.67
C GLU A 121 11.63 -15.78 11.63
N LYS A 122 11.05 -16.92 11.24
CA LYS A 122 11.10 -18.16 12.05
C LYS A 122 12.51 -18.71 12.21
N GLU A 123 13.31 -18.64 11.15
CA GLU A 123 14.71 -19.08 11.19
C GLU A 123 15.53 -18.22 12.17
N ILE A 124 15.31 -16.91 12.17
CA ILE A 124 15.95 -15.98 13.13
C ILE A 124 15.52 -16.31 14.56
N GLU A 125 14.22 -16.52 14.81
CA GLU A 125 13.70 -16.87 16.13
C GLU A 125 14.30 -18.17 16.67
N ILE A 126 14.41 -19.20 15.81
CA ILE A 126 15.05 -20.47 16.18
C ILE A 126 16.52 -20.26 16.54
N ASN A 127 17.26 -19.48 15.75
CA ASN A 127 18.68 -19.21 16.00
C ASN A 127 18.89 -18.47 17.32
N GLN A 128 18.03 -17.49 17.63
CA GLN A 128 18.07 -16.78 18.92
C GLN A 128 17.84 -17.72 20.10
N ILE A 129 16.85 -18.63 20.01
CA ILE A 129 16.60 -19.64 21.05
C ILE A 129 17.82 -20.55 21.25
N ILE A 130 18.49 -20.95 20.17
CA ILE A 130 19.70 -21.78 20.24
C ILE A 130 20.81 -21.03 20.99
N GLU A 131 21.04 -19.76 20.65
CA GLU A 131 22.08 -18.94 21.29
C GLU A 131 21.81 -18.65 22.76
N GLU A 132 20.55 -18.37 23.13
CA GLU A 132 20.20 -18.00 24.51
C GLU A 132 20.09 -19.21 25.45
N ILE A 133 19.60 -20.35 24.95
CA ILE A 133 19.23 -21.49 25.80
C ILE A 133 20.19 -22.65 25.59
N LEU A 134 20.39 -23.09 24.35
CA LEU A 134 21.10 -24.34 24.07
C LEU A 134 22.61 -24.15 24.28
N ILE A 135 23.21 -23.09 23.74
CA ILE A 135 24.65 -22.87 23.86
C ILE A 135 25.10 -22.78 25.34
N PRO A 136 24.52 -21.93 26.21
CA PRO A 136 24.93 -21.87 27.61
C PRO A 136 24.68 -23.16 28.38
N PHE A 137 23.68 -23.96 28.00
CA PHE A 137 23.43 -25.26 28.61
C PHE A 137 24.55 -26.28 28.26
N TYR A 138 25.04 -26.28 27.03
CA TYR A 138 26.06 -27.23 26.57
C TYR A 138 27.50 -26.86 26.95
N PHE A 139 27.80 -25.62 27.35
CA PHE A 139 29.16 -25.14 27.65
C PHE A 139 29.40 -24.78 29.14
N ASN A 140 28.47 -25.12 30.04
CA ASN A 140 28.60 -24.92 31.49
C ASN A 140 28.89 -26.24 32.27
N GLU A 141 29.29 -27.32 31.60
CA GLU A 141 29.98 -28.49 32.19
C GLU A 141 31.50 -28.38 31.97
#